data_AF-A0A835X4U5-F1
#
_entry.id   AF-A0A835X4U5-F1
#
_cell.length_a   1.000
_cell.length_b   1.000
_cell.length_c   1.000
_cell.angle_alpha   90.00
_cell.angle_beta   90.00
_cell.angle_gamma   90.00
#
_symmetry.space_group_name_H-M   'P 1'
#
loop_
_entity.id
_entity.type
_entity.pdbx_description
1 polymer ?
#
loop_
_entity_poly.entity_id
_entity_poly.type
_entity_poly.pdbx_seq_one_letter_code
_entity_poly.pdbx_strand_id
1 'polypeptide(L)'
;MSSILQKRRTELGLIIIIIILSGASSSLLIFAPLGIISYATYRDVVIIPSVIAIFVIGILSRSKFPHITNRLFVGMGAGAIASFALEAVRIPSYMFTKWIPMDSMISLVGLFLTEKITALSEVKQVIMQSGVPMNLYHAPLDAFMAGALWHFWNGATFGIVYALVIGKGKWWYGMIWAFIIEIGMMLAPYLIIMKGAFGVEHMDGYNLFMMTLIAHLAFGAVLGIIVQKWKKEEKID
;
A
#
# COMPACT_ATOMS: atom_id res chain seq x y z
N MET A 1 31.57 -25.77 0.20
CA MET A 1 31.52 -24.34 -0.23
C MET A 1 30.41 -24.07 -1.25
N SER A 2 30.11 -24.98 -2.20
CA SER A 2 29.04 -24.80 -3.19
C SER A 2 27.62 -24.76 -2.61
N SER A 3 27.31 -25.56 -1.58
CA SER A 3 25.97 -25.66 -0.98
C SER A 3 25.51 -24.40 -0.25
N ILE A 4 26.41 -23.72 0.46
CA ILE A 4 26.11 -22.45 1.16
C ILE A 4 25.83 -21.34 0.15
N LEU A 5 26.64 -21.25 -0.92
CA LEU A 5 26.44 -20.28 -1.99
C LEU A 5 25.12 -20.52 -2.73
N GLN A 6 24.78 -21.79 -3.00
CA GLN A 6 23.51 -22.15 -3.62
C GLN A 6 22.32 -21.75 -2.73
N LYS A 7 22.38 -22.03 -1.42
CA LYS A 7 21.34 -21.63 -0.46
C LYS A 7 21.12 -20.11 -0.46
N ARG A 8 22.19 -19.31 -0.37
CA ARG A 8 22.11 -17.84 -0.42
C ARG A 8 21.53 -17.31 -1.73
N ARG A 9 21.86 -17.93 -2.87
CA ARG A 9 21.28 -17.56 -4.17
C ARG A 9 19.78 -17.84 -4.21
N THR A 10 19.33 -18.97 -3.68
CA THR A 10 17.90 -19.28 -3.59
C THR A 10 17.17 -18.32 -2.66
N GLU A 11 17.74 -18.01 -1.50
CA GLU A 11 17.19 -17.01 -0.56
C GLU A 11 17.02 -15.64 -1.21
N LEU A 12 18.06 -15.17 -1.91
CA LEU A 12 18.02 -13.90 -2.62
C LEU A 12 16.96 -13.92 -3.74
N GLY A 13 16.88 -15.00 -4.51
CA GLY A 13 15.86 -15.17 -5.55
C GLY A 13 14.45 -15.11 -4.99
N LEU A 14 14.19 -15.77 -3.85
CA LEU A 14 12.89 -15.70 -3.18
C LEU A 14 12.57 -14.28 -2.71
N ILE A 15 13.53 -13.57 -2.10
CA ILE A 15 13.33 -12.18 -1.65
C ILE A 15 12.96 -11.28 -2.83
N ILE A 16 13.69 -11.38 -3.94
CA ILE A 16 13.43 -10.58 -5.14
C ILE A 16 12.02 -10.85 -5.69
N ILE A 17 11.64 -12.13 -5.81
CA ILE A 17 10.30 -12.50 -6.29
C ILE A 17 9.22 -11.93 -5.36
N ILE A 18 9.37 -12.05 -4.05
CA ILE A 18 8.38 -11.52 -3.09
C ILE A 18 8.29 -10.00 -3.19
N ILE A 19 9.41 -9.28 -3.36
CA ILE A 19 9.41 -7.82 -3.54
C ILE A 19 8.66 -7.44 -4.84
N ILE A 20 8.92 -8.14 -5.95
CA ILE A 20 8.22 -7.90 -7.22
C ILE A 20 6.72 -8.12 -7.05
N LEU A 21 6.31 -9.23 -6.45
CA LEU A 21 4.90 -9.54 -6.19
C LEU A 21 4.26 -8.50 -5.25
N SER A 22 5.00 -8.02 -4.25
CA SER A 22 4.52 -6.97 -3.34
C SER A 22 4.27 -5.64 -4.07
N GLY A 23 5.03 -5.35 -5.13
CA GLY A 23 4.83 -4.18 -5.97
C GLY A 23 3.57 -4.20 -6.82
N ALA A 24 2.88 -5.33 -6.96
CA ALA A 24 1.62 -5.44 -7.71
C ALA A 24 0.53 -4.51 -7.18
N SER A 25 0.37 -4.42 -5.86
CA SER A 25 -0.71 -3.62 -5.26
C SER A 25 -0.56 -2.13 -5.57
N SER A 26 0.64 -1.57 -5.40
CA SER A 26 0.93 -0.14 -5.62
C SER A 26 1.00 0.22 -7.10
N SER A 27 1.37 -0.74 -7.95
CA SER A 27 1.43 -0.56 -9.40
C SER A 27 0.06 -0.31 -10.04
N LEU A 28 -1.05 -0.62 -9.35
CA LEU A 28 -2.40 -0.18 -9.74
C LEU A 28 -2.47 1.34 -9.93
N LEU A 29 -1.74 2.12 -9.12
CA LEU A 29 -1.69 3.59 -9.17
C LEU A 29 -0.84 4.13 -10.34
N ILE A 30 -0.27 3.24 -11.15
CA ILE A 30 0.55 3.57 -12.32
C ILE A 30 -0.14 3.09 -13.59
N PHE A 31 -0.34 1.78 -13.73
CA PHE A 31 -0.77 1.21 -15.00
C PHE A 31 -2.22 1.55 -15.37
N ALA A 32 -3.13 1.53 -14.39
CA ALA A 32 -4.54 1.80 -14.66
C ALA A 32 -4.83 3.28 -14.99
N PRO A 33 -4.29 4.27 -14.26
CA PRO A 33 -4.41 5.68 -14.63
C PRO A 33 -3.83 6.03 -16.01
N LEU A 34 -2.80 5.29 -16.45
CA LEU A 34 -2.19 5.47 -17.78
C LEU A 34 -2.97 4.78 -18.90
N GLY A 35 -4.09 4.11 -18.60
CA GLY A 35 -4.90 3.41 -19.60
C GLY A 35 -4.24 2.16 -20.18
N ILE A 36 -3.17 1.65 -19.57
CA ILE A 36 -2.46 0.44 -20.04
C ILE A 36 -3.34 -0.80 -19.84
N ILE A 37 -4.16 -0.81 -18.79
CA ILE A 37 -5.03 -1.90 -18.37
C ILE A 37 -6.11 -1.33 -17.46
N SER A 38 -7.36 -1.82 -17.56
CA SER A 38 -8.42 -1.33 -16.66
C SER A 38 -8.16 -1.73 -15.20
N TYR A 39 -8.74 -1.00 -14.27
CA TYR A 39 -8.60 -1.29 -12.83
C TYR A 39 -9.09 -2.69 -12.46
N ALA A 40 -10.24 -3.11 -13.01
CA ALA A 40 -10.82 -4.43 -12.75
C ALA A 40 -10.00 -5.56 -13.38
N THR A 41 -9.52 -5.39 -14.62
CA THR A 41 -8.63 -6.40 -15.22
C THR A 41 -7.31 -6.49 -14.45
N TYR A 42 -6.73 -5.36 -14.03
CA TYR A 42 -5.51 -5.35 -13.21
C TYR A 42 -5.71 -6.06 -11.86
N ARG A 43 -6.86 -5.85 -11.21
CA ARG A 43 -7.27 -6.58 -10.00
C ARG A 43 -7.21 -8.09 -10.22
N ASP A 44 -7.84 -8.57 -11.29
CA ASP A 44 -8.05 -10.00 -11.53
C ASP A 44 -6.79 -10.72 -11.99
N VAL A 45 -5.95 -10.06 -12.80
CA VAL A 45 -4.78 -10.72 -13.41
C VAL A 45 -3.45 -10.38 -12.74
N VAL A 46 -3.40 -9.34 -11.89
CA VAL A 46 -2.15 -8.91 -11.22
C VAL A 46 -2.30 -8.91 -9.70
N ILE A 47 -3.30 -8.24 -9.14
CA ILE A 47 -3.42 -8.12 -7.67
C ILE A 47 -3.80 -9.46 -7.04
N ILE A 48 -4.89 -10.09 -7.47
CA ILE A 48 -5.35 -11.36 -6.88
C ILE A 48 -4.28 -12.47 -7.03
N PRO A 49 -3.67 -12.68 -8.22
CA PRO A 49 -2.61 -13.68 -8.37
C PRO A 49 -1.37 -13.38 -7.53
N SER A 50 -0.99 -12.11 -7.35
CA SER A 50 0.18 -11.76 -6.53
C SER A 50 -0.06 -12.04 -5.04
N VAL A 51 -1.27 -11.78 -4.53
CA VAL A 51 -1.69 -12.15 -3.17
C VAL A 51 -1.53 -13.67 -2.98
N ILE A 52 -2.14 -14.45 -3.87
CA ILE A 52 -2.10 -15.92 -3.81
C ILE A 52 -0.65 -16.41 -3.86
N ALA A 53 0.16 -15.90 -4.78
CA ALA A 53 1.56 -16.28 -4.93
C ALA A 53 2.39 -15.97 -3.67
N ILE A 54 2.19 -14.80 -3.04
CA ILE A 54 2.87 -14.45 -1.78
C ILE A 54 2.53 -15.43 -0.66
N PHE A 55 1.25 -15.79 -0.49
CA PHE A 55 0.84 -16.77 0.53
C PHE A 55 1.38 -18.17 0.23
N VAL A 56 1.29 -18.62 -1.03
CA VAL A 56 1.82 -19.93 -1.45
C VAL A 56 3.32 -20.00 -1.20
N ILE A 57 4.10 -19.01 -1.64
CA ILE A 57 5.54 -18.94 -1.40
C ILE A 57 5.84 -18.92 0.11
N GLY A 58 5.12 -18.10 0.88
CA GLY A 58 5.30 -17.97 2.32
C GLY A 58 5.03 -19.26 3.09
N ILE A 59 4.00 -20.03 2.70
CA ILE A 59 3.63 -21.29 3.34
C ILE A 59 4.60 -22.40 2.92
N LEU A 60 4.83 -22.58 1.62
CA LEU A 60 5.67 -23.67 1.09
C LEU A 60 7.15 -23.50 1.45
N SER A 61 7.62 -22.26 1.61
CA SER A 61 9.01 -21.98 1.96
C SER A 61 9.28 -22.04 3.47
N ARG A 62 8.26 -22.21 4.33
CA ARG A 62 8.38 -22.03 5.78
C ARG A 62 9.35 -23.02 6.43
N SER A 63 9.32 -24.29 6.01
CA SER A 63 10.22 -25.32 6.53
C SER A 63 11.68 -25.11 6.09
N LYS A 64 11.89 -24.57 4.88
CA LYS A 64 13.22 -24.43 4.28
C LYS A 64 13.90 -23.10 4.59
N PHE A 65 13.10 -22.02 4.67
CA PHE A 65 13.57 -20.64 4.86
C PHE A 65 12.75 -19.91 5.94
N PRO A 66 12.70 -20.43 7.18
CA PRO A 66 11.81 -19.92 8.23
C PRO A 66 12.05 -18.43 8.55
N HIS A 67 13.30 -17.98 8.49
CA HIS A 67 13.65 -16.57 8.69
C HIS A 67 13.07 -15.62 7.64
N ILE A 68 12.98 -16.03 6.36
CA ILE A 68 12.38 -15.22 5.28
C ILE A 68 10.87 -15.21 5.44
N THR A 69 10.26 -16.36 5.65
CA THR A 69 8.80 -16.47 5.77
C THR A 69 8.28 -15.73 6.98
N ASN A 70 9.04 -15.73 8.09
CA ASN A 70 8.68 -14.92 9.24
C ASN A 70 8.79 -13.43 8.97
N ARG A 71 9.85 -12.96 8.32
CA ARG A 71 9.94 -11.55 7.91
C ARG A 71 8.78 -11.17 6.99
N LEU A 72 8.40 -12.05 6.07
CA LEU A 72 7.23 -11.87 5.21
C LEU A 72 5.95 -11.71 6.03
N PHE A 73 5.59 -12.65 6.91
CA PHE A 73 4.32 -12.57 7.65
C PHE A 73 4.31 -11.48 8.72
N VAL A 74 5.45 -11.23 9.37
CA VAL A 74 5.58 -10.11 10.33
C VAL A 74 5.49 -8.77 9.62
N GLY A 75 6.17 -8.62 8.49
CA GLY A 75 6.07 -7.43 7.65
C GLY A 75 4.65 -7.19 7.17
N MET A 76 4.00 -8.24 6.66
CA MET A 76 2.60 -8.21 6.23
C MET A 76 1.67 -7.73 7.36
N GLY A 77 1.75 -8.35 8.54
CA GLY A 77 0.93 -7.97 9.69
C GLY A 77 1.25 -6.56 10.20
N ALA A 78 2.54 -6.21 10.31
CA ALA A 78 2.97 -4.89 10.76
C ALA A 78 2.52 -3.78 9.80
N GLY A 79 2.60 -4.01 8.50
CA GLY A 79 2.12 -3.08 7.47
C GLY A 79 0.60 -2.88 7.53
N ALA A 80 -0.17 -3.97 7.65
CA ALA A 80 -1.62 -3.88 7.80
C ALA A 80 -2.03 -3.14 9.09
N ILE A 81 -1.33 -3.37 10.20
CA ILE A 81 -1.58 -2.65 11.46
C ILE A 81 -1.20 -1.16 11.31
N ALA A 82 -0.06 -0.87 10.69
CA ALA A 82 0.40 0.50 10.46
C ALA A 82 -0.57 1.30 9.57
N SER A 83 -1.32 0.66 8.67
CA SER A 83 -2.39 1.31 7.91
C SER A 83 -3.48 1.92 8.81
N PHE A 84 -3.75 1.37 9.99
CA PHE A 84 -4.66 2.03 10.93
C PHE A 84 -4.10 3.35 11.46
N ALA A 85 -2.79 3.44 11.69
CA ALA A 85 -2.16 4.70 12.12
C ALA A 85 -2.20 5.76 11.02
N LEU A 86 -2.05 5.34 9.77
CA LEU A 86 -2.24 6.20 8.59
C LEU A 86 -3.68 6.73 8.54
N GLU A 87 -4.67 5.86 8.65
CA GLU A 87 -6.09 6.24 8.62
C GLU A 87 -6.51 7.07 9.84
N ALA A 88 -5.90 6.86 11.01
CA ALA A 88 -6.12 7.68 12.20
C ALA A 88 -5.68 9.14 12.01
N VAL A 89 -4.80 9.43 11.05
CA VAL A 89 -4.49 10.81 10.63
C VAL A 89 -5.40 11.23 9.47
N ARG A 90 -5.58 10.38 8.46
CA ARG A 90 -6.30 10.75 7.24
C ARG A 90 -7.78 11.01 7.46
N ILE A 91 -8.45 10.17 8.24
CA ILE A 91 -9.90 10.30 8.49
C ILE A 91 -10.20 11.62 9.22
N PRO A 92 -9.54 11.99 10.33
CA PRO A 92 -9.74 13.30 10.96
C PRO A 92 -9.36 14.48 10.04
N SER A 93 -8.28 14.36 9.27
CA SER A 93 -7.87 15.40 8.31
C SER A 93 -8.95 15.67 7.27
N TYR A 94 -9.64 14.63 6.83
CA TYR A 94 -10.81 14.79 5.99
C TYR A 94 -12.01 15.40 6.76
N MET A 95 -12.39 14.80 7.90
CA MET A 95 -13.62 15.16 8.62
C MET A 95 -13.62 16.60 9.13
N PHE A 96 -12.46 17.08 9.60
CA PHE A 96 -12.38 18.36 10.31
C PHE A 96 -11.72 19.46 9.48
N THR A 97 -10.61 19.17 8.79
CA THR A 97 -9.87 20.21 8.04
C THR A 97 -10.20 20.22 6.55
N LYS A 98 -10.74 19.12 6.01
CA LYS A 98 -11.00 18.91 4.57
C LYS A 98 -9.73 19.04 3.71
N TRP A 99 -8.55 18.88 4.30
CA TRP A 99 -7.26 19.00 3.59
C TRP A 99 -6.88 17.74 2.79
N ILE A 100 -7.50 16.60 3.14
CA ILE A 100 -7.42 15.36 2.38
C ILE A 100 -8.82 15.06 1.86
N PRO A 101 -9.01 14.77 0.57
CA PRO A 101 -10.31 14.38 0.07
C PRO A 101 -10.54 12.87 0.36
N MET A 102 -11.69 12.52 0.94
CA MET A 102 -11.98 11.14 1.42
C MET A 102 -12.09 10.12 0.29
N ASP A 103 -12.34 10.57 -0.93
CA ASP A 103 -12.34 9.73 -2.11
C ASP A 103 -10.99 9.06 -2.32
N SER A 104 -9.89 9.76 -2.03
CA SER A 104 -8.64 9.50 -2.72
C SER A 104 -8.07 8.07 -2.67
N MET A 105 -8.31 7.21 -1.67
CA MET A 105 -7.65 5.89 -1.66
C MET A 105 -8.51 4.67 -1.29
N ILE A 106 -9.44 4.78 -0.35
CA ILE A 106 -10.31 3.63 -0.02
C ILE A 106 -11.43 3.61 -1.03
N SER A 107 -12.34 4.57 -0.93
CA SER A 107 -13.60 4.48 -1.63
C SER A 107 -13.46 4.71 -3.15
N LEU A 108 -12.58 5.60 -3.62
CA LEU A 108 -12.37 5.81 -5.07
C LEU A 108 -11.73 4.60 -5.75
N VAL A 109 -10.69 4.03 -5.15
CA VAL A 109 -10.10 2.79 -5.68
C VAL A 109 -11.12 1.65 -5.62
N GLY A 110 -11.94 1.60 -4.57
CA GLY A 110 -13.07 0.68 -4.46
C GLY A 110 -14.07 0.78 -5.61
N LEU A 111 -14.44 2.00 -6.02
CA LEU A 111 -15.34 2.22 -7.16
C LEU A 111 -14.73 1.72 -8.47
N PHE A 112 -13.42 1.96 -8.68
CA PHE A 112 -12.69 1.44 -9.84
C PHE A 112 -12.58 -0.08 -9.84
N LEU A 113 -12.25 -0.67 -8.68
CA LEU A 113 -12.11 -2.11 -8.50
C LEU A 113 -13.46 -2.84 -8.62
N THR A 114 -14.59 -2.16 -8.50
CA THR A 114 -15.94 -2.73 -8.64
C THR A 114 -16.65 -2.29 -9.92
N GLU A 115 -15.92 -1.64 -10.84
CA GLU A 115 -16.41 -1.16 -12.15
C GLU A 115 -17.62 -0.22 -12.06
N LYS A 116 -17.84 0.41 -10.90
CA LYS A 116 -18.86 1.45 -10.75
C LYS A 116 -18.46 2.74 -11.45
N ILE A 117 -17.15 2.92 -11.63
CA ILE A 117 -16.53 3.89 -12.54
C ILE A 117 -15.37 3.19 -13.25
N THR A 118 -15.05 3.61 -14.48
CA THR A 118 -14.01 2.95 -15.28
C THR A 118 -12.79 3.83 -15.56
N ALA A 119 -12.95 5.16 -15.46
CA ALA A 119 -11.87 6.12 -15.71
C ALA A 119 -11.85 7.28 -14.72
N LEU A 120 -10.66 7.87 -14.49
CA LEU A 120 -10.48 9.06 -13.66
C LEU A 120 -11.28 10.28 -14.15
N SER A 121 -11.56 10.36 -15.46
CA SER A 121 -12.39 11.41 -16.04
C SER A 121 -13.85 11.38 -15.56
N GLU A 122 -14.36 10.19 -15.23
CA GLU A 122 -15.74 10.02 -14.72
C GLU A 122 -15.89 10.56 -13.30
N VAL A 123 -14.78 10.68 -12.54
CA VAL A 123 -14.80 11.19 -11.17
C VAL A 123 -15.38 12.61 -11.13
N LYS A 124 -14.98 13.49 -12.06
CA LYS A 124 -15.56 14.85 -12.17
C LYS A 124 -17.05 14.82 -12.49
N GLN A 125 -17.49 13.92 -13.37
CA GLN A 125 -18.89 13.80 -13.73
C GLN A 125 -19.76 13.30 -12.55
N VAL A 126 -19.26 12.32 -11.80
CA VAL A 126 -19.90 11.82 -10.56
C VAL A 126 -19.94 12.90 -9.47
N ILE A 127 -18.87 13.70 -9.33
CA ILE A 127 -18.84 14.85 -8.41
C ILE A 127 -19.90 15.89 -8.80
N MET A 128 -20.02 16.21 -10.08
CA MET A 128 -20.98 17.21 -10.56
C MET A 128 -22.43 16.77 -10.44
N GLN A 129 -22.73 15.48 -10.65
CA GLN A 129 -24.10 14.95 -10.59
C GLN A 129 -24.63 14.77 -9.17
N SER A 130 -23.75 14.56 -8.18
CA SER A 130 -24.16 14.27 -6.80
C SER A 130 -24.44 15.52 -5.94
N GLY A 131 -24.06 16.72 -6.40
CA GLY A 131 -24.36 17.99 -5.73
C GLY A 131 -23.72 18.18 -4.34
N VAL A 132 -22.92 17.22 -3.87
CA VAL A 132 -22.23 17.25 -2.58
C VAL A 132 -20.73 17.12 -2.82
N PRO A 133 -19.88 17.99 -2.24
CA PRO A 133 -18.44 17.85 -2.31
C PRO A 133 -18.02 16.58 -1.57
N MET A 134 -17.92 15.48 -2.31
CA MET A 134 -17.21 14.27 -1.94
C MET A 134 -17.48 13.74 -0.51
N ASN A 135 -18.75 13.51 -0.18
CA ASN A 135 -19.09 12.60 0.91
C ASN A 135 -19.21 11.19 0.32
N LEU A 136 -18.07 10.47 0.16
CA LEU A 136 -18.07 9.02 -0.14
C LEU A 136 -18.61 8.16 1.03
N TYR A 137 -19.30 8.76 2.00
CA TYR A 137 -20.16 8.06 2.94
C TYR A 137 -21.33 7.29 2.27
N HIS A 138 -21.52 7.47 0.96
CA HIS A 138 -22.48 6.69 0.17
C HIS A 138 -21.82 5.75 -0.84
N ALA A 139 -20.49 5.52 -0.77
CA ALA A 139 -19.89 4.47 -1.57
C ALA A 139 -20.62 3.16 -1.24
N PRO A 140 -21.17 2.43 -2.23
CA PRO A 140 -21.82 1.16 -1.98
C PRO A 140 -20.89 0.24 -1.17
N LEU A 141 -21.46 -0.53 -0.25
CA LEU A 141 -20.70 -1.29 0.73
C LEU A 141 -19.64 -2.20 0.08
N ASP A 142 -19.95 -2.77 -1.08
CA ASP A 142 -19.04 -3.58 -1.90
C ASP A 142 -17.82 -2.77 -2.39
N ALA A 143 -18.02 -1.56 -2.90
CA ALA A 143 -16.93 -0.68 -3.31
C ALA A 143 -16.06 -0.27 -2.11
N PHE A 144 -16.69 0.12 -1.00
CA PHE A 144 -15.95 0.47 0.22
C PHE A 144 -15.08 -0.71 0.70
N MET A 145 -15.65 -1.91 0.76
CA MET A 145 -14.93 -3.12 1.18
C MET A 145 -13.80 -3.48 0.21
N ALA A 146 -14.02 -3.42 -1.10
CA ALA A 146 -13.00 -3.69 -2.10
C ALA A 146 -11.82 -2.70 -1.98
N GLY A 147 -12.14 -1.42 -1.83
CA GLY A 147 -11.16 -0.36 -1.62
C GLY A 147 -10.38 -0.50 -0.32
N ALA A 148 -11.05 -0.85 0.78
CA ALA A 148 -10.43 -1.05 2.08
C ALA A 148 -9.50 -2.28 2.04
N LEU A 149 -9.95 -3.41 1.50
CA LEU A 149 -9.14 -4.60 1.34
C LEU A 149 -7.88 -4.33 0.52
N TRP A 150 -8.02 -3.63 -0.61
CA TRP A 150 -6.87 -3.20 -1.40
C TRP A 150 -5.95 -2.27 -0.61
N HIS A 151 -6.49 -1.27 0.10
CA HIS A 151 -5.69 -0.28 0.83
C HIS A 151 -4.86 -0.92 1.96
N PHE A 152 -5.48 -1.81 2.75
CA PHE A 152 -4.79 -2.55 3.81
C PHE A 152 -3.82 -3.59 3.25
N TRP A 153 -4.16 -4.23 2.12
CA TRP A 153 -3.21 -5.09 1.42
C TRP A 153 -2.00 -4.32 0.90
N ASN A 154 -2.20 -3.10 0.38
CA ASN A 154 -1.14 -2.22 -0.05
C ASN A 154 -0.18 -1.88 1.12
N GLY A 155 -0.74 -1.51 2.29
CA GLY A 155 0.03 -1.32 3.51
C GLY A 155 0.80 -2.58 3.93
N ALA A 156 0.16 -3.75 3.86
CA ALA A 156 0.80 -5.04 4.13
C ALA A 156 1.99 -5.30 3.19
N THR A 157 1.85 -5.06 1.89
CA THR A 157 2.94 -5.25 0.90
C THR A 157 4.11 -4.30 1.14
N PHE A 158 3.88 -3.04 1.53
CA PHE A 158 4.95 -2.14 1.96
C PHE A 158 5.65 -2.64 3.23
N GLY A 159 4.90 -3.22 4.17
CA GLY A 159 5.44 -3.85 5.36
C GLY A 159 6.29 -5.09 5.06
N ILE A 160 5.88 -5.92 4.08
CA ILE A 160 6.67 -7.07 3.58
C ILE A 160 8.02 -6.57 3.06
N VAL A 161 8.02 -5.59 2.15
CA VAL A 161 9.25 -5.05 1.56
C VAL A 161 10.16 -4.47 2.65
N TYR A 162 9.60 -3.68 3.57
CA TYR A 162 10.35 -3.14 4.72
C TYR A 162 11.01 -4.25 5.55
N ALA A 163 10.25 -5.27 5.95
CA ALA A 163 10.75 -6.33 6.82
C ALA A 163 11.81 -7.22 6.12
N LEU A 164 11.70 -7.42 4.80
CA LEU A 164 12.67 -8.18 4.03
C LEU A 164 13.99 -7.40 3.84
N VAL A 165 13.91 -6.12 3.49
CA VAL A 165 15.08 -5.27 3.17
C VAL A 165 15.78 -4.77 4.44
N ILE A 166 15.02 -4.23 5.39
CA ILE A 166 15.56 -3.56 6.59
C ILE A 166 15.60 -4.52 7.79
N GLY A 167 14.55 -5.32 7.98
CA GLY A 167 14.42 -6.20 9.15
C GLY A 167 14.36 -5.40 10.45
N LYS A 168 15.10 -5.84 11.49
CA LYS A 168 15.05 -5.29 12.86
C LYS A 168 15.83 -3.98 13.04
N GLY A 169 15.71 -3.06 12.08
CA GLY A 169 16.32 -1.73 12.17
C GLY A 169 15.75 -0.88 13.31
N LYS A 170 16.27 0.35 13.45
CA LYS A 170 15.68 1.33 14.37
C LYS A 170 14.30 1.74 13.85
N TRP A 171 13.34 2.02 14.73
CA TRP A 171 11.96 2.32 14.35
C TRP A 171 11.85 3.49 13.36
N TRP A 172 12.73 4.49 13.45
CA TRP A 172 12.74 5.63 12.54
C TRP A 172 13.17 5.28 11.11
N TYR A 173 13.76 4.10 10.86
CA TYR A 173 13.96 3.60 9.50
C TYR A 173 12.61 3.38 8.80
N GLY A 174 11.56 3.03 9.56
CA GLY A 174 10.20 2.96 9.05
C GLY A 174 9.67 4.31 8.58
N MET A 175 10.05 5.41 9.26
CA MET A 175 9.71 6.77 8.81
C MET A 175 10.41 7.14 7.50
N ILE A 176 11.68 6.77 7.33
CA ILE A 176 12.39 6.97 6.05
C ILE A 176 11.73 6.18 4.93
N TRP A 177 11.38 4.93 5.20
CA TRP A 177 10.65 4.09 4.25
C TRP A 177 9.31 4.71 3.86
N ALA A 178 8.56 5.22 4.83
CA ALA A 178 7.27 5.85 4.55
C ALA A 178 7.41 7.21 3.84
N PHE A 179 8.50 7.94 4.06
CA PHE A 179 8.82 9.12 3.26
C PHE A 179 9.07 8.75 1.80
N ILE A 180 9.78 7.66 1.51
CA ILE A 180 9.97 7.17 0.13
C ILE A 180 8.62 6.81 -0.51
N ILE A 181 7.74 6.13 0.23
CA ILE A 181 6.39 5.80 -0.22
C ILE A 181 5.59 7.07 -0.55
N GLU A 182 5.62 8.06 0.35
CA GLU A 182 4.94 9.34 0.18
C GLU A 182 5.40 10.06 -1.09
N ILE A 183 6.71 10.19 -1.30
CA ILE A 183 7.25 10.79 -2.53
C ILE A 183 6.83 10.01 -3.77
N GLY A 184 6.87 8.66 -3.71
CA GLY A 184 6.42 7.81 -4.80
C GLY A 184 4.94 8.00 -5.14
N MET A 185 4.07 8.08 -4.14
CA MET A 185 2.64 8.35 -4.31
C MET A 185 2.40 9.77 -4.86
N MET A 186 3.14 10.77 -4.36
CA MET A 186 3.02 12.17 -4.79
C MET A 186 3.41 12.40 -6.25
N LEU A 187 4.18 11.46 -6.81
CA LEU A 187 4.62 11.43 -8.21
C LEU A 187 3.91 10.34 -9.04
N ALA A 188 2.99 9.59 -8.44
CA ALA A 188 2.28 8.54 -9.17
C ALA A 188 1.31 9.16 -10.20
N PRO A 189 1.16 8.57 -11.40
CA PRO A 189 0.22 9.03 -12.42
C PRO A 189 -1.19 9.26 -11.86
N TYR A 190 -1.65 8.36 -10.98
CA TYR A 190 -2.92 8.50 -10.28
C TYR A 190 -3.11 9.88 -9.62
N LEU A 191 -2.13 10.34 -8.83
CA LEU A 191 -2.25 11.60 -8.11
C LEU A 191 -2.05 12.80 -9.04
N ILE A 192 -1.05 12.71 -9.93
CA ILE A 192 -0.73 13.78 -10.89
C ILE A 192 -1.96 14.13 -11.73
N ILE A 193 -2.68 13.13 -12.25
CA ILE A 193 -3.86 13.35 -13.10
C ILE A 193 -5.01 13.97 -12.31
N MET A 194 -5.15 13.64 -11.02
CA MET A 194 -6.28 14.13 -10.21
C MET A 194 -6.06 15.48 -9.56
N LYS A 195 -4.82 15.77 -9.12
CA LYS A 195 -4.49 16.88 -8.21
C LYS A 195 -3.14 17.54 -8.54
N GLY A 196 -2.50 17.20 -9.65
CA GLY A 196 -1.16 17.65 -9.98
C GLY A 196 -0.07 16.99 -9.10
N ALA A 197 1.19 17.19 -9.49
CA ALA A 197 2.33 16.70 -8.70
C ALA A 197 2.32 17.33 -7.30
N PHE A 198 2.55 16.54 -6.25
CA PHE A 198 2.45 16.97 -4.85
C PHE A 198 1.08 17.54 -4.43
N GLY A 199 0.02 17.34 -5.22
CA GLY A 199 -1.31 17.83 -4.89
C GLY A 199 -1.51 19.34 -5.08
N VAL A 200 -0.65 20.02 -5.86
CA VAL A 200 -0.68 21.48 -6.04
C VAL A 200 -2.00 22.04 -6.58
N GLU A 201 -2.82 21.21 -7.24
CA GLU A 201 -4.15 21.59 -7.74
C GLU A 201 -5.27 21.32 -6.71
N HIS A 202 -4.93 20.97 -5.48
CA HIS A 202 -5.88 20.74 -4.39
C HIS A 202 -5.81 21.85 -3.34
N MET A 203 -6.90 22.61 -3.17
CA MET A 203 -7.00 23.68 -2.18
C MET A 203 -5.81 24.67 -2.32
N ASP A 204 -5.11 24.99 -1.23
CA ASP A 204 -3.91 25.86 -1.23
C ASP A 204 -2.62 25.13 -1.67
N GLY A 205 -2.77 23.98 -2.34
CA GLY A 205 -1.71 23.17 -2.93
C GLY A 205 -1.01 22.23 -1.94
N TYR A 206 -0.30 22.77 -0.95
CA TYR A 206 0.59 21.95 -0.11
C TYR A 206 -0.14 21.15 0.99
N ASN A 207 -1.40 21.45 1.25
CA ASN A 207 -2.17 20.84 2.33
C ASN A 207 -2.32 19.31 2.14
N LEU A 208 -2.50 18.86 0.90
CA LEU A 208 -2.60 17.43 0.59
C LEU A 208 -1.30 16.71 0.94
N PHE A 209 -0.18 17.21 0.42
CA PHE A 209 1.15 16.65 0.68
C PHE A 209 1.50 16.67 2.17
N MET A 210 1.29 17.79 2.87
CA MET A 210 1.62 17.89 4.30
C MET A 210 0.85 16.85 5.15
N MET A 211 -0.45 16.70 4.93
CA MET A 211 -1.25 15.78 5.75
C MET A 211 -1.00 14.32 5.39
N THR A 212 -0.81 14.02 4.11
CA THR A 212 -0.46 12.65 3.68
C THR A 212 0.95 12.27 4.11
N LEU A 213 1.91 13.20 4.10
CA LEU A 213 3.23 13.01 4.69
C LEU A 213 3.14 12.68 6.19
N ILE A 214 2.37 13.45 6.97
CA ILE A 214 2.19 13.15 8.40
C ILE A 214 1.57 11.75 8.59
N ALA A 215 0.57 11.40 7.78
CA ALA A 215 -0.06 10.09 7.83
C ALA A 215 0.91 8.95 7.49
N HIS A 216 1.76 9.12 6.47
CA HIS A 216 2.79 8.14 6.12
C HIS A 216 3.90 8.09 7.18
N LEU A 217 4.32 9.20 7.77
CA LEU A 217 5.28 9.17 8.88
C LEU A 217 4.72 8.43 10.09
N ALA A 218 3.42 8.57 10.39
CA ALA A 218 2.74 7.78 11.42
C ALA A 218 2.71 6.28 11.07
N PHE A 219 2.37 5.93 9.83
CA PHE A 219 2.48 4.56 9.30
C PHE A 219 3.89 4.00 9.51
N GLY A 220 4.91 4.74 9.05
CA GLY A 220 6.31 4.35 9.11
C GLY A 220 6.80 4.14 10.54
N ALA A 221 6.42 5.03 11.46
CA ALA A 221 6.76 4.90 12.87
C ALA A 221 6.17 3.62 13.48
N VAL A 222 4.88 3.34 13.26
CA VAL A 222 4.23 2.14 13.79
C VAL A 222 4.80 0.86 13.17
N LEU A 223 4.98 0.83 11.85
CA LEU A 223 5.63 -0.27 11.14
C LEU A 223 7.02 -0.54 11.72
N GLY A 224 7.84 0.50 11.85
CA GLY A 224 9.18 0.41 12.41
C GLY A 224 9.20 -0.11 13.84
N ILE A 225 8.31 0.37 14.71
CA ILE A 225 8.19 -0.09 16.10
C ILE A 225 7.84 -1.58 16.17
N ILE A 226 6.83 -2.04 15.40
CA ILE A 226 6.37 -3.43 15.43
C ILE A 226 7.49 -4.36 14.95
N VAL A 227 8.11 -4.04 13.80
CA VAL A 227 9.16 -4.88 13.22
C VAL A 227 10.43 -4.87 14.07
N GLN A 228 10.78 -3.74 14.70
CA GLN A 228 11.91 -3.65 15.63
C GLN A 228 11.69 -4.56 16.86
N LYS A 229 10.47 -4.58 17.42
CA LYS A 229 10.14 -5.33 18.65
C LYS A 229 9.88 -6.82 18.43
N TRP A 230 9.80 -7.28 17.18
CA TRP A 230 9.52 -8.68 16.89
C TRP A 230 10.65 -9.60 17.41
N LYS A 231 10.29 -10.66 18.14
CA LYS A 231 11.23 -11.65 18.70
C LYS A 231 11.84 -12.54 17.61
N LYS A 232 13.09 -12.96 17.79
CA LYS A 232 13.75 -13.90 16.87
C LYS A 232 13.12 -15.29 17.08
N GLU A 233 13.02 -16.08 16.02
CA GLU A 233 12.97 -17.53 16.25
C GLU A 233 14.30 -17.96 16.88
N GLU A 234 14.21 -18.78 17.92
CA GLU A 234 15.35 -19.50 18.47
C GLU A 234 16.01 -20.27 17.32
N LYS A 235 17.35 -20.19 17.27
CA LYS A 235 18.09 -21.11 16.41
C LYS A 235 17.77 -22.50 16.93
N ILE A 236 17.10 -23.32 16.13
CA ILE A 236 17.23 -24.77 16.28
C ILE A 236 18.61 -25.05 15.70
N ASP A 237 19.56 -25.28 16.62
CA ASP A 237 20.94 -25.66 16.31
C ASP A 237 20.99 -27.00 15.54
#